data_AF-A0A368H5Q7-F1
#
_entry.id   AF-A0A368H5Q7-F1
#
_cell.length_a   1.000
_cell.length_b   1.000
_cell.length_c   1.000
_cell.angle_alpha   90.00
_cell.angle_beta   90.00
_cell.angle_gamma   90.00
#
_symmetry.space_group_name_H-M   'P 1'
#
loop_
_entity.id
_entity.type
_entity.pdbx_description
1 polymer ?
#
loop_
_entity_poly.entity_id
_entity_poly.type
_entity_poly.pdbx_seq_one_letter_code
_entity_poly.pdbx_strand_id
1 'polypeptide(L)' 'MVLWRAAGINYVRFSQIAAEVTRKCIKGAKEGAKKPLHDPLKMTAWENGKAVKKTK' A
#
# COMPACT_ATOMS: atom_id res chain seq x y z
N MET A 1 21.59 1.31 -9.18
CA MET A 1 20.64 1.23 -8.05
C MET A 1 19.23 1.46 -8.58
N VAL A 2 18.26 0.63 -8.21
CA VAL A 2 16.87 0.74 -8.70
C VAL A 2 16.16 1.97 -8.11
N LEU A 3 15.49 2.76 -8.96
CA LEU A 3 14.88 4.05 -8.62
C LEU A 3 13.88 3.97 -7.45
N TRP A 4 13.04 2.94 -7.41
CA TRP A 4 12.06 2.73 -6.34
C TRP A 4 12.71 2.49 -4.97
N ARG A 5 13.91 1.89 -4.95
CA ARG A 5 14.65 1.65 -3.71
C ARG A 5 15.27 2.94 -3.15
N ALA A 6 15.69 3.85 -4.03
CA ALA A 6 16.14 5.18 -3.65
C ALA A 6 15.00 6.06 -3.12
N ALA A 7 13.78 5.87 -3.63
CA ALA A 7 12.56 6.51 -3.15
C ALA A 7 12.02 5.94 -1.81
N GLY A 8 12.75 5.02 -1.16
CA GLY A 8 12.34 4.42 0.11
C GLY A 8 11.20 3.40 -0.02
N ILE A 9 10.86 2.95 -1.23
CA ILE A 9 9.80 1.97 -1.45
C ILE A 9 10.37 0.56 -1.25
N ASN A 10 9.65 -0.27 -0.48
CA ASN A 10 9.97 -1.68 -0.35
C ASN A 10 9.46 -2.49 -1.56
N TYR A 11 10.05 -3.67 -1.81
CA TYR A 11 9.67 -4.49 -2.97
C TYR A 11 8.17 -4.86 -3.00
N VAL A 12 7.59 -5.17 -1.83
CA VAL A 12 6.17 -5.53 -1.71
C VAL A 12 5.27 -4.37 -2.15
N ARG A 13 5.60 -3.14 -1.75
CA ARG A 13 4.87 -1.94 -2.12
C ARG A 13 5.03 -1.63 -3.61
N PHE A 14 6.23 -1.83 -4.15
CA PHE A 14 6.48 -1.69 -5.59
C PHE A 14 5.62 -2.68 -6.40
N SER A 15 5.61 -3.96 -6.04
CA SER A 15 4.85 -4.99 -6.77
C SER A 15 3.33 -4.79 -6.66
N GLN A 16 2.83 -4.34 -5.51
CA GLN A 16 1.43 -3.96 -5.33
C GLN A 16 1.00 -2.83 -6.26
N ILE A 17 1.80 -1.76 -6.36
CA ILE A 17 1.54 -0.62 -7.25
C ILE A 17 1.56 -1.07 -8.71
N ALA A 18 2.56 -1.85 -9.11
CA ALA A 18 2.64 -2.38 -10.48
C ALA A 18 1.40 -3.20 -10.84
N ALA A 19 0.98 -4.12 -9.96
CA ALA A 19 -0.21 -4.93 -10.17
C ALA A 19 -1.50 -4.09 -10.26
N GLU A 20 -1.61 -2.99 -9.49
CA GLU A 20 -2.73 -2.06 -9.59
C GLU A 20 -2.78 -1.35 -10.94
N VAL A 21 -1.64 -0.81 -11.40
CA VAL A 21 -1.54 -0.14 -12.69
C VAL A 21 -1.86 -1.10 -13.82
N THR A 22 -1.32 -2.33 -13.79
CA THR A 22 -1.62 -3.36 -14.78
C THR A 22 -3.10 -3.67 -14.85
N ARG A 23 -3.80 -3.80 -13.71
CA ARG A 23 -5.26 -4.04 -13.69
C ARG A 23 -6.06 -2.89 -14.31
N LYS A 24 -5.62 -1.64 -14.13
CA LYS A 24 -6.28 -0.45 -14.71
C LYS A 24 -6.14 -0.36 -16.22
N CYS A 25 -5.05 -0.90 -16.77
CA CYS A 25 -4.77 -0.86 -18.21
C CYS A 25 -5.48 -1.98 -19.00
N ILE A 26 -6.15 -2.94 -18.34
CA ILE A 26 -6.86 -4.03 -19.02
C ILE A 26 -8.21 -3.52 -19.54
N LYS A 27 -8.41 -3.58 -20.86
CA LYS A 27 -9.68 -3.22 -21.53
C LYS A 27 -10.80 -4.16 -21.05
N GLY A 28 -11.87 -3.60 -20.47
CA GLY A 28 -13.01 -4.36 -19.94
C GLY A 28 -12.82 -4.86 -18.50
N ALA A 29 -12.12 -4.10 -17.65
CA ALA A 29 -11.80 -4.45 -16.27
C ALA A 29 -13.01 -5.01 -15.50
N LYS A 30 -12.98 -6.34 -15.29
CA LYS A 30 -14.01 -7.12 -14.60
C LYS A 30 -14.11 -6.68 -13.14
N GLU A 31 -15.30 -6.75 -12.56
CA GLU A 31 -15.64 -6.39 -11.18
C GLU A 31 -14.70 -7.00 -10.10
N GLY A 32 -13.99 -8.09 -10.42
CA GLY A 32 -12.94 -8.67 -9.56
C GLY A 32 -11.69 -7.79 -9.35
N ALA A 33 -11.44 -6.80 -10.20
CA ALA A 33 -10.32 -5.85 -10.06
C ALA A 33 -10.62 -4.70 -9.09
N LYS A 34 -11.87 -4.57 -8.62
CA LYS A 34 -12.36 -3.47 -7.77
C LYS A 34 -12.21 -3.72 -6.26
N LYS A 35 -11.78 -4.91 -5.82
CA LYS A 35 -11.54 -5.12 -4.38
C LYS A 35 -10.45 -4.15 -3.91
N PRO A 36 -10.74 -3.25 -2.96
CA PRO A 36 -9.73 -2.37 -2.41
C PRO A 36 -8.62 -3.24 -1.82
N LEU A 37 -7.38 -3.04 -2.27
CA LEU A 37 -6.21 -3.74 -1.72
C LEU A 37 -5.84 -3.20 -0.32
N HIS A 38 -6.48 -2.11 0.09
CA HIS A 38 -6.24 -1.44 1.35
C HIS A 38 -7.53 -1.45 2.19
N ASP A 39 -7.64 -2.45 3.06
CA ASP A 39 -8.39 -2.23 4.29
C ASP A 39 -7.66 -1.16 5.10
N PRO A 40 -8.39 -0.17 5.66
CA PRO A 40 -7.80 0.80 6.56
C PRO A 40 -7.49 0.12 7.90
N LEU A 41 -6.38 -0.61 7.94
CA LEU A 41 -5.82 -1.12 9.19
C LEU A 41 -5.43 0.09 10.04
N LYS A 42 -6.12 0.27 11.16
CA LYS A 42 -5.80 1.30 12.14
C LYS A 42 -4.53 0.88 12.88
N MET A 43 -3.38 1.30 12.39
CA MET A 43 -2.11 1.08 13.07
C MET A 43 -2.00 2.04 14.26
N THR A 44 -1.90 1.47 15.46
CA THR A 44 -1.59 2.22 16.69
C THR A 44 -0.15 1.93 17.07
N ALA A 45 0.69 2.97 17.14
CA ALA A 45 2.05 2.83 17.65
C ALA A 45 2.00 2.72 19.18
N TRP A 46 2.79 1.81 19.74
CA TRP A 46 2.93 1.60 21.18
C TRP A 46 4.37 1.85 21.56
N GLU A 47 4.59 2.70 22.57
CA GLU A 47 5.91 2.97 23.12
C GLU A 47 5.80 2.93 24.65
N ASN A 48 6.79 2.30 25.31
CA ASN A 48 6.83 2.19 26.77
C ASN A 48 5.51 1.69 27.41
N GLY A 49 4.82 0.76 26.75
CA GLY A 49 3.57 0.16 27.24
C GLY A 49 2.32 1.03 27.13
N LYS A 50 2.38 2.20 26.48
CA LYS A 50 1.21 3.06 26.24
C LYS A 50 1.02 3.30 24.74
N ALA A 51 -0.25 3.33 24.33
CA ALA A 51 -0.60 3.71 22.96
C ALA A 51 -0.25 5.18 22.72
N VAL A 52 0.60 5.43 21.72
CA VAL A 52 0.96 6.77 21.29
C VAL A 52 -0.21 7.34 20.51
N LYS A 53 -0.89 8.35 21.06
CA LYS A 53 -1.84 9.16 20.28
C LYS A 53 -1.03 10.00 19.31
N LYS A 54 -1.11 9.71 18.01
CA LYS A 54 -0.63 10.63 16.99
C LYS A 54 -1.48 11.90 17.05
N THR A 55 -0.96 12.96 17.68
CA THR A 55 -1.46 14.32 17.47
C THR A 55 -1.17 14.68 16.01
N LYS A 56 -2.20 15.16 15.33
CA LYS A 56 -2.26 15.38 13.88
C LYS A 56 -1.24 16.42 13.40
#